data_AF-A0A1H5PDT4-F1
#
_entry.id   AF-A0A1H5PDT4-F1
#
_cell.length_a   1.000
_cell.length_b   1.000
_cell.length_c   1.000
_cell.angle_alpha   90.00
_cell.angle_beta   90.00
_cell.angle_gamma   90.00
#
_symmetry.space_group_name_H-M   'P 1'
#
loop_
_entity.id
_entity.type
_entity.pdbx_description
1 polymer ?
#
loop_
_entity_poly.entity_id
_entity_poly.type
_entity_poly.pdbx_seq_one_letter_code
_entity_poly.pdbx_strand_id
1 'polypeptide(L)'
;MGFDELLALVRSRSGLDIDVEHTRDSDSLMVVRGARRGYCFTIDGPFEVELEDVPEQVTASVIGAQAVYQVLVEGSEETSIPHAVKFARKLATFTAGVMRDEQSGDVWPKAKGSRVPRPREEAGRRSW
;
A
#
# COMPACT_ATOMS: atom_id res chain seq x y z
N MET A 1 13.09 -5.51 2.38
CA MET A 1 12.50 -6.16 3.57
C MET A 1 12.46 -7.65 3.31
N GLY A 2 12.92 -8.47 4.24
CA GLY A 2 12.88 -9.93 4.13
C GLY A 2 11.56 -10.55 4.60
N PHE A 3 11.38 -11.84 4.32
CA PHE A 3 10.18 -12.60 4.71
C PHE A 3 9.96 -12.63 6.24
N ASP A 4 11.00 -12.93 7.02
CA ASP A 4 10.91 -12.95 8.49
C ASP A 4 10.54 -11.57 9.08
N GLU A 5 11.02 -10.49 8.46
CA GLU A 5 10.66 -9.13 8.85
C GLU A 5 9.18 -8.84 8.56
N LEU A 6 8.66 -9.31 7.43
CA LEU A 6 7.24 -9.20 7.11
C LEU A 6 6.36 -9.98 8.09
N LEU A 7 6.75 -11.22 8.43
CA LEU A 7 6.07 -12.03 9.45
C LEU A 7 6.06 -11.32 10.81
N ALA A 8 7.21 -10.80 11.24
CA ALA A 8 7.34 -10.05 12.47
C ALA A 8 6.47 -8.78 12.43
N LEU A 9 6.42 -8.10 11.29
CA LEU A 9 5.61 -6.89 11.11
C LEU A 9 4.12 -7.18 11.24
N VAL A 10 3.60 -8.27 10.65
CA VAL A 10 2.20 -8.68 10.80
C VAL A 10 1.90 -8.97 12.27
N ARG A 11 2.71 -9.80 12.92
CA ARG A 11 2.53 -10.19 14.34
C ARG A 11 2.69 -9.03 15.32
N SER A 12 3.38 -7.95 14.92
CA SER A 12 3.46 -6.73 15.72
C SER A 12 2.15 -5.92 15.78
N ARG A 13 1.10 -6.33 15.04
CA ARG A 13 -0.25 -5.75 15.15
C ARG A 13 -1.12 -6.64 16.01
N SER A 14 -1.59 -6.08 17.12
CA SER A 14 -2.49 -6.76 18.05
C SER A 14 -3.67 -7.41 17.32
N GLY A 15 -3.79 -8.72 17.51
CA GLY A 15 -4.88 -9.53 16.97
C GLY A 15 -4.69 -10.02 15.54
N LEU A 16 -3.60 -9.68 14.84
CA LEU A 16 -3.24 -10.26 13.56
C LEU A 16 -2.22 -11.40 13.73
N ASP A 17 -2.34 -12.42 12.90
CA ASP A 17 -1.38 -13.51 12.78
C ASP A 17 -1.41 -14.07 11.35
N ILE A 18 -0.50 -14.99 11.03
CA ILE A 18 -0.43 -15.66 9.73
C ILE A 18 -1.11 -17.02 9.81
N ASP A 19 -1.91 -17.35 8.80
CA ASP A 19 -2.35 -18.72 8.57
C ASP A 19 -1.27 -19.50 7.85
N VAL A 20 -0.43 -20.19 8.62
CA VAL A 20 0.67 -21.00 8.10
C VAL A 20 0.19 -22.24 7.33
N GLU A 21 -1.06 -22.68 7.53
CA GLU A 21 -1.61 -23.85 6.83
C GLU A 21 -2.08 -23.50 5.42
N HIS A 22 -2.59 -22.27 5.24
CA HIS A 22 -3.14 -21.78 3.97
C HIS A 22 -2.23 -20.79 3.23
N THR A 23 -1.13 -20.37 3.85
CA THR A 23 -0.03 -19.66 3.19
C THR A 23 0.68 -20.64 2.25
N ARG A 24 0.61 -20.37 0.95
CA ARG A 24 1.04 -21.32 -0.09
C ARG A 24 2.52 -21.24 -0.41
N ASP A 25 3.12 -20.07 -0.24
CA ASP A 25 4.52 -19.77 -0.55
C ASP A 25 5.02 -18.54 0.24
N SER A 26 6.28 -18.15 0.00
CA SER A 26 6.88 -16.96 0.60
C SER A 26 6.31 -15.64 0.07
N ASP A 27 5.54 -15.70 -1.01
CA ASP A 27 5.17 -14.55 -1.83
C ASP A 27 3.68 -14.21 -1.67
N SER A 28 2.90 -15.06 -0.99
CA SER A 28 1.49 -14.84 -0.67
C SER A 28 1.15 -15.32 0.75
N LEU A 29 0.98 -14.35 1.65
CA LEU A 29 0.68 -14.57 3.06
C LEU A 29 -0.80 -14.36 3.36
N MET A 30 -1.44 -15.39 3.91
CA MET A 30 -2.81 -15.26 4.43
C MET A 30 -2.78 -14.72 5.87
N VAL A 31 -3.37 -13.55 6.08
CA VAL A 31 -3.48 -12.92 7.41
C VAL A 31 -4.83 -13.24 8.03
N VAL A 32 -4.79 -13.75 9.24
CA VAL A 32 -5.97 -14.07 10.06
C VAL A 32 -6.06 -13.16 11.27
N ARG A 33 -7.26 -13.09 11.85
CA ARG A 33 -7.54 -12.22 12.99
C ARG A 33 -8.30 -12.91 14.12
N GLY A 34 -7.90 -12.57 15.34
CA GLY A 34 -8.58 -12.94 16.59
C GLY A 34 -8.47 -14.41 16.96
N ALA A 35 -9.09 -14.80 18.08
CA ALA A 35 -8.96 -16.15 18.64
C ALA A 35 -9.50 -17.26 17.72
N ARG A 36 -10.49 -16.94 16.88
CA ARG A 36 -11.07 -17.88 15.90
C ARG A 36 -10.28 -17.96 14.60
N ARG A 37 -9.22 -17.15 14.44
CA ARG A 37 -8.38 -17.11 13.25
C ARG A 37 -9.19 -16.94 11.95
N GLY A 38 -10.19 -16.05 11.99
CA GLY A 38 -10.95 -15.74 10.78
C GLY A 38 -10.05 -15.04 9.76
N TYR A 39 -10.25 -15.35 8.48
CA TYR A 39 -9.57 -14.63 7.40
C TYR A 39 -9.73 -13.11 7.57
N CYS A 40 -8.67 -12.36 7.25
CA CYS A 40 -8.70 -10.90 7.31
C CYS A 40 -8.29 -10.29 5.98
N PHE A 41 -7.09 -10.60 5.48
CA PHE A 41 -6.60 -10.12 4.19
C PHE A 41 -5.42 -10.98 3.73
N THR A 42 -5.03 -10.84 2.47
CA THR A 42 -3.83 -11.46 1.90
C THR A 42 -2.77 -10.38 1.67
N ILE A 43 -1.49 -10.73 1.85
CA ILE A 43 -0.35 -9.90 1.45
C ILE A 43 0.41 -10.66 0.38
N ASP A 44 0.46 -10.11 -0.82
CA ASP A 44 1.27 -10.65 -1.91
C ASP A 44 2.53 -9.79 -2.14
N GLY A 45 3.60 -10.44 -2.59
CA GLY A 45 4.91 -9.87 -2.85
C GLY A 45 5.98 -10.22 -1.79
N PRO A 46 7.18 -9.61 -1.88
CA PRO A 46 7.51 -8.46 -2.73
C PRO A 46 7.57 -8.83 -4.21
N PHE A 47 6.96 -8.00 -5.06
CA PHE A 47 7.15 -8.06 -6.50
C PHE A 47 8.12 -6.98 -6.94
N GLU A 48 9.12 -7.33 -7.76
CA GLU A 48 9.97 -6.34 -8.41
C GLU A 48 9.14 -5.43 -9.31
N VAL A 49 9.50 -4.15 -9.34
CA VAL A 49 8.78 -3.14 -10.13
C VAL A 49 9.77 -2.22 -10.85
N GLU A 50 9.51 -1.99 -12.13
CA GLU A 50 10.23 -1.01 -12.93
C GLU A 50 9.60 0.38 -12.74
N LEU A 51 10.42 1.44 -12.78
CA LEU A 51 9.95 2.80 -12.51
C LEU A 51 8.87 3.29 -13.48
N GLU A 52 8.85 2.79 -14.70
CA GLU A 52 7.84 3.07 -15.73
C GLU A 52 6.45 2.50 -15.42
N ASP A 53 6.38 1.46 -14.59
CA ASP A 53 5.14 0.81 -14.18
C ASP A 53 4.55 1.43 -12.90
N VAL A 54 5.32 2.32 -12.24
CA VAL A 54 4.89 2.98 -11.01
C VAL A 54 4.08 4.25 -11.35
N PRO A 55 2.85 4.39 -10.84
CA PRO A 55 2.04 5.59 -11.08
C PRO A 55 2.78 6.88 -10.70
N GLU A 56 2.61 7.94 -11.49
CA GLU A 56 3.29 9.23 -11.27
C GLU A 56 3.10 9.79 -9.85
N GLN A 57 1.92 9.58 -9.26
CA GLN A 57 1.63 10.05 -7.90
C GLN A 57 2.45 9.33 -6.84
N VAL A 58 2.85 8.08 -7.11
CA VAL A 58 3.72 7.27 -6.25
C VAL A 58 5.17 7.67 -6.47
N THR A 59 5.64 7.80 -7.72
CA THR A 59 7.02 8.23 -8.01
C THR A 59 7.32 9.67 -7.55
N ALA A 60 6.31 10.53 -7.51
CA ALA A 60 6.41 11.86 -6.91
C ALA A 60 6.61 11.82 -5.37
N SER A 61 6.27 10.71 -4.73
CA SER A 61 6.31 10.54 -3.27
C SER A 61 7.43 9.63 -2.79
N VAL A 62 7.91 8.69 -3.62
CA VAL A 62 9.01 7.76 -3.34
C VAL A 62 9.95 7.71 -4.53
N ILE A 63 11.22 8.01 -4.29
CA ILE A 63 12.28 7.90 -5.29
C ILE A 63 12.85 6.48 -5.23
N GLY A 64 12.95 5.82 -6.40
CA GLY A 64 13.63 4.53 -6.50
C GLY A 64 12.89 3.38 -5.83
N ALA A 65 11.56 3.31 -5.98
CA ALA A 65 10.80 2.14 -5.56
C ALA A 65 11.35 0.88 -6.25
N GLN A 66 11.66 -0.15 -5.47
CA GLN A 66 12.27 -1.40 -5.96
C GLN A 66 11.30 -2.58 -5.94
N ALA A 67 10.29 -2.51 -5.07
CA ALA A 67 9.31 -3.57 -4.91
C ALA A 67 7.94 -3.04 -4.50
N VAL A 68 6.90 -3.80 -4.85
CA VAL A 68 5.51 -3.59 -4.45
C VAL A 68 5.03 -4.76 -3.62
N TYR A 69 4.21 -4.46 -2.61
CA TYR A 69 3.36 -5.42 -1.92
C TYR A 69 1.91 -5.11 -2.24
N GLN A 70 1.10 -6.14 -2.49
CA GLN A 70 -0.33 -6.00 -2.64
C GLN A 70 -1.03 -6.48 -1.37
N VAL A 71 -1.91 -5.64 -0.80
CA VAL A 71 -2.72 -6.01 0.37
C VAL A 71 -4.16 -6.13 -0.08
N LEU A 72 -4.66 -7.35 -0.17
CA LEU A 72 -5.94 -7.69 -0.80
C LEU A 72 -6.96 -8.09 0.25
N VAL A 73 -8.18 -7.56 0.14
CA VAL A 73 -9.33 -7.97 0.95
C VAL A 73 -10.38 -8.56 0.01
N GLU A 74 -10.81 -9.78 0.27
CA GLU A 74 -11.90 -10.41 -0.49
C GLU A 74 -13.22 -9.63 -0.32
N GLY A 75 -14.03 -9.57 -1.37
CA GLY A 75 -15.28 -8.80 -1.37
C GLY A 75 -16.31 -9.23 -0.32
N SER A 76 -16.25 -10.48 0.17
CA SER A 76 -17.07 -10.97 1.28
C SER A 76 -16.62 -10.45 2.65
N GLU A 77 -15.47 -9.79 2.73
CA GLU A 77 -14.76 -9.48 3.97
C GLU A 77 -14.57 -7.97 4.16
N GLU A 78 -15.54 -7.15 3.74
CA GLU A 78 -15.48 -5.67 3.84
C GLU A 78 -15.13 -5.16 5.25
N THR A 79 -15.55 -5.89 6.29
CA THR A 79 -15.23 -5.55 7.69
C THR A 79 -13.72 -5.60 8.00
N SER A 80 -12.94 -6.27 7.15
CA SER A 80 -11.48 -6.36 7.24
C SER A 80 -10.74 -5.21 6.56
N ILE A 81 -11.39 -4.40 5.73
CA ILE A 81 -10.78 -3.25 5.03
C ILE A 81 -10.05 -2.31 6.00
N PRO A 82 -10.63 -1.88 7.14
CA PRO A 82 -9.92 -1.00 8.07
C PRO A 82 -8.68 -1.65 8.70
N HIS A 83 -8.62 -2.98 8.77
CA HIS A 83 -7.46 -3.71 9.28
C HIS A 83 -6.35 -3.77 8.23
N ALA A 84 -6.70 -4.11 7.00
CA ALA A 84 -5.80 -4.10 5.84
C ALA A 84 -5.18 -2.71 5.63
N VAL A 85 -5.99 -1.65 5.59
CA VAL A 85 -5.49 -0.26 5.44
C VAL A 85 -4.53 0.13 6.55
N LYS A 86 -4.85 -0.21 7.81
CA LYS A 86 -3.96 0.09 8.95
C LYS A 86 -2.65 -0.68 8.84
N PHE A 87 -2.67 -1.92 8.36
CA PHE A 87 -1.48 -2.71 8.12
C PHE A 87 -0.66 -2.14 6.96
N ALA A 88 -1.27 -1.86 5.80
CA ALA A 88 -0.61 -1.33 4.62
C ALA A 88 0.11 0.00 4.91
N ARG A 89 -0.50 0.90 5.70
CA ARG A 89 0.17 2.14 6.16
C ARG A 89 1.37 1.85 7.08
N LYS A 90 1.26 0.84 7.95
CA LYS A 90 2.36 0.42 8.81
C LYS A 90 3.51 -0.18 7.99
N LEU A 91 3.19 -0.99 6.99
CA LEU A 91 4.15 -1.53 6.03
C LEU A 91 4.88 -0.42 5.29
N ALA A 92 4.14 0.53 4.69
CA ALA A 92 4.72 1.69 4.03
C ALA A 92 5.63 2.50 4.97
N THR A 93 5.23 2.70 6.23
CA THR A 93 6.07 3.38 7.23
C THR A 93 7.35 2.60 7.52
N PHE A 94 7.24 1.28 7.70
CA PHE A 94 8.36 0.41 8.02
C PHE A 94 9.40 0.36 6.90
N THR A 95 8.94 0.42 5.64
CA THR A 95 9.82 0.38 4.45
C THR A 95 10.21 1.76 3.93
N ALA A 96 9.82 2.84 4.60
CA ALA A 96 9.93 4.22 4.09
C ALA A 96 9.30 4.40 2.69
N GLY A 97 8.28 3.62 2.37
CA GLY A 97 7.52 3.68 1.12
C GLY A 97 6.21 4.45 1.24
N VAL A 98 5.32 4.21 0.28
CA VAL A 98 3.95 4.76 0.26
C VAL A 98 2.93 3.64 0.09
N MET A 99 1.70 3.92 0.51
CA MET A 99 0.53 3.09 0.24
C MET A 99 -0.31 3.79 -0.81
N ARG A 100 -0.66 3.11 -1.90
CA ARG A 100 -1.69 3.53 -2.84
C ARG A 100 -2.92 2.64 -2.68
N ASP A 101 -4.08 3.25 -2.56
CA ASP A 101 -5.36 2.57 -2.67
C ASP A 101 -5.76 2.52 -4.15
N GLU A 102 -5.87 1.34 -4.74
CA GLU A 102 -6.19 1.19 -6.16
C GLU A 102 -7.65 1.48 -6.49
N GLN A 103 -8.56 1.33 -5.53
CA GLN A 103 -9.99 1.58 -5.75
C GLN A 103 -10.29 3.08 -5.80
N SER A 104 -9.66 3.85 -4.91
CA SER A 104 -9.86 5.31 -4.82
C SER A 104 -8.79 6.13 -5.55
N GLY A 105 -7.62 5.56 -5.79
CA GLY A 105 -6.44 6.26 -6.30
C GLY A 105 -5.68 7.07 -5.23
N ASP A 106 -6.12 7.04 -3.97
CA ASP A 106 -5.50 7.80 -2.89
C ASP A 106 -4.09 7.28 -2.56
N VAL A 107 -3.16 8.21 -2.32
CA VAL A 107 -1.78 7.90 -1.88
C VAL A 107 -1.56 8.37 -0.44
N TRP A 108 -0.93 7.53 0.37
CA TRP A 108 -0.56 7.79 1.76
C TRP A 108 0.95 7.55 1.99
N PRO A 109 1.65 8.42 2.76
CA PRO A 109 1.16 9.68 3.28
C PRO A 109 0.83 10.66 2.15
N LYS A 110 -0.19 11.51 2.36
CA LYS A 110 -0.51 12.55 1.38
C LYS A 110 0.73 13.41 1.18
N ALA A 111 1.19 13.53 -0.07
CA ALA A 111 2.30 14.40 -0.40
C ALA A 111 2.04 15.80 0.18
N LYS A 112 3.02 16.36 0.89
CA LYS A 112 2.93 17.76 1.35
C LYS A 112 2.88 18.60 0.09
N GLY A 113 1.69 19.10 -0.22
CA GLY A 113 1.34 19.59 -1.56
C GLY A 113 2.48 20.40 -2.18
N SER A 114 3.04 19.88 -3.27
CA SER A 114 3.67 20.76 -4.24
C SER A 114 2.53 21.60 -4.82
N ARG A 115 2.31 22.77 -4.22
CA ARG A 115 1.61 23.88 -4.89
C ARG A 115 2.50 24.26 -6.07
N VAL A 116 2.45 23.48 -7.14
CA VAL A 116 2.87 23.98 -8.44
C VAL A 116 1.89 25.12 -8.74
N PRO A 117 2.33 26.38 -8.79
CA PRO A 117 1.47 27.45 -9.25
C PRO A 117 1.09 27.09 -10.68
N ARG A 118 -0.20 26.89 -10.96
CA ARG A 118 -0.67 26.88 -12.36
C ARG A 118 -0.15 28.17 -12.99
N PRO A 119 0.61 28.11 -14.10
CA PRO A 119 0.94 29.32 -14.85
C PRO A 119 -0.36 30.04 -15.14
N ARG A 120 -0.47 31.29 -14.66
CA ARG A 120 -1.60 32.15 -14.97
C ARG A 120 -1.59 32.33 -16.48
N GLU A 121 -2.57 31.75 -17.18
CA GLU A 121 -2.77 32.02 -18.59
C GLU A 121 -2.75 33.54 -18.77
N GLU A 122 -1.75 34.03 -19.51
CA GLU A 122 -1.71 35.41 -19.95
C GLU A 122 -2.97 35.64 -20.78
N ALA A 123 -3.91 36.38 -20.21
CA ALA A 123 -5.05 36.90 -20.93
C ALA A 123 -4.52 37.71 -22.10
N GLY A 124 -4.56 37.09 -23.28
CA GLY A 124 -4.12 37.69 -24.53
C GLY A 124 -4.81 39.04 -24.71
N ARG A 125 -4.00 40.09 -24.74
CA ARG A 125 -4.39 41.39 -25.28
C ARG A 125 -5.00 41.17 -26.66
N ARG A 126 -6.30 41.43 -26.79
CA ARG A 126 -6.92 41.76 -28.06
C ARG A 126 -7.30 43.23 -28.01
N SER A 127 -6.41 44.04 -28.56
CA SER A 127 -6.67 45.38 -29.08
C SER A 127 -7.18 45.26 -30.51
N TRP A 128 -8.35 45.86 -30.76
CA TRP A 128 -8.77 46.73 -31.88
C TRP A 128 -10.28 46.58 -32.08
#